data_AF-I0IQ33-F1
#
_entry.id   AF-I0IQ33-F1
#
_cell.length_a   1.000
_cell.length_b   1.000
_cell.length_c   1.000
_cell.angle_alpha   90.00
_cell.angle_beta   90.00
_cell.angle_gamma   90.00
#
_symmetry.space_group_name_H-M   'P 1'
#
loop_
_entity.id
_entity.type
_entity.pdbx_description
1 polymer ?
#
loop_
_entity_poly.entity_id
_entity_poly.type
_entity_poly.pdbx_seq_one_letter_code
_entity_poly.pdbx_strand_id
1 'polypeptide(L)'
;MAKMPRTVTITILPGATEKSIQWTLPRWMFHLVIVGFVLFLFGIGTMIFFYVVEAKKFVFYHNLILETQTQKMHLEDYRKKLEQLEAELSQVNLLDGQISKMTEGSNTGNPSLNSQGEASGKVDQNVSPNFRDSSNGGTPSNLKRSGGVPVVLGKKIRWSHFEIQGQWQMPLKGWITSPFGKRKSQMGTGEEFHPGIDIAQKVGTVVMAPSDGFVLQTGFASDYGRYVMLFHGMGLTSIYAHLGKVDVREGEMVHRGNIIGTVGLSGMTNGPHLHFELRKFGKPIDPIAFLASEVLTE
;
A
#
# COMPACT_ATOMS: atom_id res chain seq x y z
N MET A 1 -11.92 46.37 -50.27
CA MET A 1 -11.17 45.19 -49.77
C MET A 1 -11.38 44.04 -50.74
N ALA A 2 -10.33 43.60 -51.43
CA ALA A 2 -10.44 42.57 -52.47
C ALA A 2 -10.85 41.22 -51.84
N LYS A 3 -11.92 40.62 -52.35
CA LYS A 3 -12.46 39.34 -51.88
C LYS A 3 -11.48 38.24 -52.29
N MET A 4 -10.73 37.68 -51.34
CA MET A 4 -9.77 36.62 -51.63
C MET A 4 -10.47 35.39 -52.25
N PRO A 5 -9.84 34.72 -53.23
CA PRO A 5 -10.44 33.58 -53.92
C PRO A 5 -10.68 32.41 -52.96
N ARG A 6 -11.82 31.72 -53.13
CA ARG A 6 -12.28 30.62 -52.24
C ARG A 6 -11.65 29.26 -52.55
N THR A 7 -10.94 29.16 -53.66
CA THR A 7 -10.35 27.94 -54.21
C THR A 7 -8.86 28.17 -54.51
N VAL A 8 -8.09 27.08 -54.45
CA VAL A 8 -6.69 27.03 -54.88
C VAL A 8 -6.62 26.08 -56.07
N THR A 9 -6.09 26.55 -57.18
CA THR A 9 -5.91 25.74 -58.39
C THR A 9 -4.46 25.28 -58.47
N ILE A 10 -4.24 23.97 -58.48
CA ILE A 10 -2.93 23.37 -58.72
C ILE A 10 -2.90 22.94 -60.18
N THR A 11 -1.93 23.44 -60.93
CA THR A 11 -1.72 23.10 -62.33
C THR A 11 -0.41 22.35 -62.45
N ILE A 12 -0.45 21.12 -62.96
CA ILE A 12 0.73 20.31 -63.24
C ILE A 12 0.94 20.31 -64.76
N LEU A 13 2.11 20.78 -65.18
CA LEU A 13 2.57 20.78 -66.57
C LEU A 13 3.59 19.65 -66.76
N PRO A 14 3.17 18.47 -67.23
CA PRO A 14 4.09 17.41 -67.59
C PRO A 14 4.89 17.82 -68.83
N GLY A 15 6.23 17.79 -68.75
CA GLY A 15 7.12 18.30 -69.80
C GLY A 15 7.08 17.58 -71.17
N ALA A 16 6.19 16.59 -71.35
CA ALA A 16 6.10 15.78 -72.57
C ALA A 16 4.70 15.73 -73.21
N THR A 17 3.68 16.38 -72.64
CA THR A 17 2.32 16.42 -73.22
C THR A 17 1.69 17.82 -73.11
N GLU A 18 1.03 18.30 -74.16
CA GLU A 18 0.39 19.63 -74.21
C GLU A 18 -0.83 19.79 -73.29
N LYS A 19 -1.34 18.70 -72.70
CA LYS A 19 -2.54 18.73 -71.85
C LYS A 19 -2.17 18.95 -70.39
N SER A 20 -2.37 20.17 -69.89
CA SER A 20 -2.24 20.48 -68.46
C SER A 20 -3.35 19.82 -67.65
N ILE A 21 -3.01 19.21 -66.52
CA ILE A 21 -3.99 18.71 -65.54
C ILE A 21 -4.16 19.81 -64.48
N GLN A 22 -5.40 20.25 -64.29
CA GLN A 22 -5.74 21.26 -63.30
C GLN A 22 -6.70 20.68 -62.25
N TRP A 23 -6.35 20.84 -60.98
CA TRP A 23 -7.22 20.48 -59.86
C TRP A 23 -7.56 21.73 -59.06
N THR A 24 -8.84 21.90 -58.76
CA THR A 24 -9.32 23.01 -57.94
C THR A 24 -9.75 22.47 -56.58
N LEU A 25 -9.10 22.96 -55.54
CA LEU A 25 -9.36 22.52 -54.17
C LEU A 25 -9.96 23.68 -53.37
N PRO A 26 -11.06 23.46 -52.65
CA PRO A 26 -11.66 24.49 -51.83
C PRO A 26 -10.86 24.70 -50.54
N ARG A 27 -10.72 25.96 -50.10
CA ARG A 27 -9.85 26.31 -48.96
C ARG A 27 -10.21 25.62 -47.64
N TRP A 28 -11.48 25.29 -47.42
CA TRP A 28 -11.92 24.57 -46.21
C TRP A 28 -11.26 23.20 -46.07
N MET A 29 -10.80 22.59 -47.16
CA MET A 29 -10.14 21.30 -47.15
C MET A 29 -8.78 21.37 -46.42
N PHE A 30 -8.05 22.48 -46.51
CA PHE A 30 -6.80 22.67 -45.77
C PHE A 30 -7.04 22.77 -44.26
N HIS A 31 -8.13 23.42 -43.84
CA HIS A 31 -8.51 23.46 -42.43
C HIS A 31 -8.82 22.06 -41.89
N LEU A 32 -9.48 21.20 -42.68
CA LEU A 32 -9.70 19.81 -42.27
C LEU A 32 -8.41 19.01 -42.15
N VAL A 33 -7.45 19.21 -43.05
CA VAL A 33 -6.14 18.55 -42.95
C VAL A 33 -5.40 19.00 -41.68
N ILE A 34 -5.44 20.30 -41.36
CA ILE A 34 -4.82 20.84 -40.13
C ILE A 34 -5.52 20.28 -38.88
N VAL A 35 -6.86 20.28 -38.84
CA VAL A 35 -7.62 19.73 -37.72
C VAL A 35 -7.35 18.23 -37.54
N GLY A 36 -7.33 17.48 -38.64
CA GLY A 36 -6.98 16.05 -38.62
C GLY A 36 -5.57 15.80 -38.09
N PHE A 37 -4.60 16.63 -38.50
CA PHE A 37 -3.23 16.54 -38.00
C PHE A 37 -3.13 16.84 -36.49
N VAL A 38 -3.85 17.84 -36.00
CA VAL A 38 -3.90 18.16 -34.56
C VAL A 38 -4.52 17.02 -33.76
N LEU A 39 -5.63 16.44 -34.24
CA LEU A 39 -6.26 15.30 -33.58
C LEU A 39 -5.36 14.06 -33.58
N PHE A 40 -4.62 13.84 -34.67
CA PHE A 40 -3.65 12.75 -34.76
C PHE A 40 -2.51 12.91 -33.74
N LEU A 41 -1.94 14.11 -33.63
CA LEU A 41 -0.91 14.39 -32.62
C LEU A 41 -1.46 14.25 -31.19
N PHE A 42 -2.69 14.70 -30.93
CA PHE A 42 -3.35 14.49 -29.65
C PHE A 42 -3.51 12.99 -29.34
N GLY A 43 -3.96 12.20 -30.33
CA GLY A 43 -4.07 10.75 -30.22
C GLY A 43 -2.74 10.10 -29.84
N ILE A 44 -1.65 10.45 -30.54
CA ILE A 44 -0.29 9.97 -30.20
C ILE A 44 0.09 10.36 -28.78
N GLY A 45 -0.17 11.60 -28.37
CA GLY A 45 0.12 12.08 -27.02
C GLY A 45 -0.61 11.26 -25.95
N THR A 46 -1.90 10.97 -26.15
CA THR A 46 -2.66 10.11 -25.24
C THR A 46 -2.10 8.69 -25.19
N MET A 47 -1.73 8.12 -26.35
CA MET A 47 -1.12 6.79 -26.44
C MET A 47 0.21 6.71 -25.68
N ILE A 48 1.08 7.70 -25.86
CA ILE A 48 2.35 7.80 -25.13
C ILE A 48 2.10 7.95 -23.62
N PHE A 49 1.14 8.79 -23.22
CA PHE A 49 0.78 8.96 -21.81
C PHE A 49 0.34 7.64 -21.17
N PHE A 50 -0.59 6.92 -21.80
CA PHE A 50 -1.04 5.61 -21.33
C PHE A 50 0.12 4.60 -21.27
N TYR A 51 0.98 4.57 -22.29
CA TYR A 51 2.15 3.71 -22.31
C TYR A 51 3.09 3.98 -21.13
N VAL A 52 3.38 5.26 -20.84
CA VAL A 52 4.26 5.65 -19.71
C VAL A 52 3.64 5.28 -18.36
N VAL A 53 2.33 5.49 -18.19
CA VAL A 53 1.62 5.09 -16.96
C VAL A 53 1.70 3.58 -16.77
N GLU A 54 1.47 2.80 -17.82
CA GLU A 54 1.49 1.35 -17.74
C GLU A 54 2.90 0.79 -17.52
N ALA A 55 3.92 1.41 -18.11
CA ALA A 55 5.31 1.06 -17.85
C ALA A 55 5.72 1.32 -16.39
N LYS A 56 5.26 2.42 -15.78
CA LYS A 56 5.49 2.71 -14.35
C LYS A 56 4.84 1.66 -13.45
N LYS A 57 3.59 1.28 -13.76
CA LYS A 57 2.90 0.19 -13.06
C LYS A 57 3.66 -1.12 -13.18
N PHE A 58 4.13 -1.47 -14.38
CA PHE A 58 4.90 -2.69 -14.62
C PHE A 58 6.18 -2.74 -13.78
N VAL A 59 6.95 -1.65 -13.73
CA VAL A 59 8.14 -1.56 -12.87
C VAL A 59 7.78 -1.70 -11.39
N PHE A 60 6.69 -1.07 -10.95
CA PHE A 60 6.19 -1.20 -9.58
C PHE A 60 5.80 -2.65 -9.26
N TYR A 61 5.03 -3.31 -10.13
CA TYR A 61 4.66 -4.73 -9.96
C TYR A 61 5.88 -5.64 -9.94
N HIS A 62 6.88 -5.39 -10.80
CA HIS A 62 8.11 -6.18 -10.82
C HIS A 62 8.88 -6.04 -9.52
N ASN A 63 9.03 -4.82 -9.00
CA ASN A 63 9.70 -4.57 -7.73
C ASN A 63 8.95 -5.23 -6.56
N LEU A 64 7.61 -5.18 -6.58
CA LEU A 64 6.77 -5.84 -5.57
C LEU A 64 6.92 -7.36 -5.61
N ILE A 65 7.01 -7.96 -6.80
CA ILE A 65 7.25 -9.40 -6.96
C ILE A 65 8.63 -9.77 -6.41
N LEU A 66 9.67 -8.99 -6.73
CA LEU A 66 11.03 -9.23 -6.22
C LEU A 66 11.09 -9.15 -4.69
N GLU A 67 10.46 -8.14 -4.09
CA GLU A 67 10.36 -8.03 -2.63
C GLU A 67 9.65 -9.25 -2.03
N THR A 68 8.54 -9.68 -2.64
CA THR A 68 7.79 -10.87 -2.21
C THR A 68 8.65 -12.14 -2.28
N GLN A 69 9.44 -12.32 -3.34
CA GLN A 69 10.36 -13.46 -3.47
C GLN A 69 11.45 -13.43 -2.41
N THR A 70 12.01 -12.24 -2.15
CA THR A 70 13.05 -12.05 -1.13
C THR A 70 12.50 -12.36 0.26
N GLN A 71 11.29 -11.90 0.59
CA GLN A 71 10.62 -12.21 1.85
C GLN A 71 10.38 -13.72 2.02
N LYS A 72 9.99 -14.43 0.96
CA LYS A 72 9.85 -15.89 0.99
C LYS A 72 11.19 -16.59 1.27
N MET A 73 12.27 -16.14 0.65
CA MET A 73 13.60 -16.69 0.93
C MET A 73 14.02 -16.47 2.39
N HIS A 74 13.75 -15.29 2.96
CA HIS A 74 13.99 -15.05 4.38
C HIS A 74 13.14 -15.96 5.28
N LEU A 75 11.88 -16.21 4.92
CA LEU A 75 11.00 -17.09 5.69
C LEU A 75 11.51 -18.55 5.70
N GLU A 76 12.01 -19.02 4.56
CA GLU A 76 12.65 -20.33 4.44
C GLU A 76 13.94 -20.42 5.27
N ASP A 77 14.75 -19.35 5.30
CA ASP A 77 15.96 -19.28 6.15
C ASP A 77 15.62 -19.34 7.64
N TYR A 78 14.60 -18.58 8.08
CA TYR A 78 14.13 -18.64 9.47
C TYR A 78 13.59 -20.02 9.83
N ARG A 79 12.86 -20.68 8.91
CA ARG A 79 12.37 -22.04 9.12
C ARG A 79 13.52 -23.02 9.37
N LYS A 80 14.57 -22.99 8.56
CA LYS A 80 15.74 -23.86 8.74
C LYS A 80 16.44 -23.62 10.07
N LYS A 81 16.57 -22.36 10.49
CA LYS A 81 17.13 -22.01 11.80
C LYS A 81 16.30 -22.55 12.96
N LEU A 82 14.96 -22.52 12.84
CA LEU A 82 14.07 -23.09 13.85
C LEU A 82 14.21 -24.61 13.92
N GLU A 83 14.24 -25.30 12.76
CA GLU A 83 14.47 -26.74 12.71
C GLU A 83 15.84 -27.13 13.31
N GLN A 84 16.88 -26.32 13.07
CA GLN A 84 18.20 -26.53 13.66
C GLN A 84 18.19 -26.33 15.18
N LEU A 85 17.51 -25.28 15.68
CA LEU A 85 17.41 -25.00 17.11
C LEU A 85 16.62 -26.09 17.84
N GLU A 86 15.56 -26.60 17.22
CA GLU A 86 14.77 -27.72 17.75
C GLU A 86 15.62 -29.00 17.81
N ALA A 87 16.46 -29.26 16.81
CA ALA A 87 17.41 -30.37 16.83
C ALA A 87 18.46 -30.21 17.95
N GLU A 88 19.00 -29.01 18.16
CA GLU A 88 19.94 -28.73 19.26
C GLU A 88 19.29 -28.96 20.64
N LEU A 89 18.06 -28.48 20.84
CA LEU A 89 17.30 -28.70 22.07
C LEU A 89 17.02 -30.19 22.33
N SER A 90 16.75 -30.97 21.28
CA SER A 90 16.56 -32.42 21.41
C SER A 90 17.82 -33.13 21.91
N GLN A 91 19.00 -32.70 21.46
CA GLN A 91 20.28 -33.26 21.91
C GLN A 91 20.58 -32.90 23.37
N VAL A 92 20.27 -31.67 23.78
CA VAL A 92 20.41 -31.24 25.17
C VAL A 92 19.50 -32.05 26.10
N ASN A 93 18.24 -32.28 25.71
CA ASN A 93 17.32 -33.13 26.50
C ASN A 93 17.78 -34.59 26.59
N LEU A 94 18.42 -35.13 25.54
CA LEU A 94 19.02 -36.46 25.55
C LEU A 94 20.24 -36.54 26.47
N LEU A 95 21.08 -35.51 26.48
CA LEU A 95 22.20 -35.38 27.41
C LEU A 95 21.74 -35.30 28.86
N ASP A 96 20.69 -34.52 29.14
CA ASP A 96 20.11 -34.40 30.48
C ASP A 96 19.53 -35.74 30.96
N GLY A 97 18.85 -36.47 30.08
CA GLY A 97 18.37 -37.83 30.36
C GLY A 97 19.50 -38.86 30.60
N GLN A 98 20.64 -38.73 29.92
CA GLN A 98 21.83 -39.56 30.17
C GLN A 98 22.53 -39.21 31.49
N ILE A 99 22.64 -37.92 31.81
CA ILE A 99 23.15 -37.44 33.09
C ILE A 99 22.25 -37.95 34.21
N SER A 100 20.92 -37.85 34.08
CA SER A 100 19.98 -38.38 35.09
C SER A 100 20.17 -39.88 35.33
N LYS A 101 20.38 -40.69 34.29
CA LYS A 101 20.66 -42.14 34.42
C LYS A 101 22.03 -42.44 35.02
N MET A 102 23.05 -41.62 34.74
CA MET A 102 24.37 -41.74 35.40
C MET A 102 24.31 -41.30 36.88
N THR A 103 23.42 -40.37 37.20
CA THR A 103 23.25 -39.87 38.58
C THR A 103 22.41 -40.86 39.42
N GLU A 104 21.43 -41.55 38.83
CA GLU A 104 20.69 -42.66 39.48
C GLU A 104 21.56 -43.90 39.72
N GLY A 105 22.58 -44.16 38.89
CA GLY A 105 23.52 -45.27 39.08
C GLY A 105 24.59 -45.06 40.16
N SER A 106 24.66 -43.87 40.75
CA SER A 106 25.74 -43.44 41.66
C SER A 106 25.31 -43.24 43.10
N ASN A 107 24.14 -43.77 43.51
CA ASN A 107 23.64 -43.65 44.89
C ASN A 107 23.49 -45.01 45.57
N THR A 108 24.62 -45.58 46.00
CA THR A 108 24.69 -46.52 47.12
C THR A 108 25.33 -45.79 48.31
N GLY A 109 24.53 -45.28 49.25
CA GLY A 109 25.12 -44.69 50.47
C GLY A 109 24.30 -43.80 51.43
N ASN A 110 23.02 -44.09 51.69
CA ASN A 110 22.35 -43.92 53.01
C ASN A 110 22.14 -42.48 53.62
N PRO A 111 21.34 -42.29 54.70
CA PRO A 111 19.88 -42.12 54.67
C PRO A 111 19.33 -40.84 55.34
N SER A 112 18.01 -40.63 55.13
CA SER A 112 17.05 -39.91 55.99
C SER A 112 17.09 -38.37 56.09
N LEU A 113 16.01 -37.71 55.68
CA LEU A 113 15.00 -37.23 56.63
C LEU A 113 13.69 -36.88 55.93
N ASN A 114 12.63 -37.31 56.59
CA ASN A 114 11.23 -37.33 56.20
C ASN A 114 10.60 -35.94 56.41
N SER A 115 9.70 -35.49 55.53
CA SER A 115 8.33 -35.16 55.92
C SER A 115 7.51 -34.58 54.76
N GLN A 116 6.28 -35.08 54.69
CA GLN A 116 5.14 -34.68 53.89
C GLN A 116 4.74 -33.21 54.13
N GLY A 117 4.04 -32.60 53.16
CA GLY A 117 3.09 -31.53 53.46
C GLY A 117 2.89 -30.47 52.39
N GLU A 118 1.89 -30.68 51.54
CA GLU A 118 0.85 -29.71 51.18
C GLU A 118 1.22 -28.38 50.46
N ALA A 119 0.80 -28.34 49.19
CA ALA A 119 -0.14 -27.39 48.60
C ALA A 119 0.04 -25.86 48.76
N SER A 120 0.04 -25.22 47.58
CA SER A 120 -0.66 -23.96 47.25
C SER A 120 -0.04 -22.64 47.74
N GLY A 121 0.29 -21.76 46.77
CA GLY A 121 0.30 -20.31 47.03
C GLY A 121 1.32 -19.50 46.24
N LYS A 122 0.83 -18.83 45.19
CA LYS A 122 1.22 -17.49 44.68
C LYS A 122 2.71 -17.18 44.46
N VAL A 123 3.08 -17.01 43.19
CA VAL A 123 4.30 -16.30 42.78
C VAL A 123 3.97 -14.83 42.62
N ASP A 124 4.44 -13.99 43.56
CA ASP A 124 4.50 -12.54 43.41
C ASP A 124 5.64 -12.17 42.45
N GLN A 125 5.31 -11.44 41.38
CA GLN A 125 6.30 -10.83 40.49
C GLN A 125 6.71 -9.47 41.03
N ASN A 126 7.91 -9.38 41.64
CA ASN A 126 8.62 -8.11 41.77
C ASN A 126 10.11 -8.33 42.06
N VAL A 127 10.92 -8.52 41.03
CA VAL A 127 12.38 -8.33 41.10
C VAL A 127 12.90 -7.80 39.77
N SER A 128 13.24 -6.51 39.72
CA SER A 128 14.13 -5.94 38.69
C SER A 128 15.58 -6.33 38.98
N PRO A 129 16.41 -6.61 37.96
CA PRO A 129 17.85 -6.57 38.11
C PRO A 129 18.41 -5.24 37.58
N ASN A 130 18.96 -4.46 38.52
CA ASN A 130 19.95 -3.42 38.25
C ASN A 130 21.19 -4.03 37.58
N PHE A 131 21.61 -3.50 36.43
CA PHE A 131 22.97 -3.70 35.91
C PHE A 131 23.68 -2.35 35.82
N ARG A 132 24.76 -2.23 36.61
CA ARG A 132 25.66 -1.08 36.64
C ARG A 132 26.74 -1.20 35.57
N ASP A 133 27.00 -0.04 34.96
CA ASP A 133 28.11 0.44 34.15
C ASP A 133 29.47 -0.29 34.24
N SER A 134 30.12 -0.45 33.09
CA SER A 134 31.58 -0.34 32.97
C SER A 134 32.01 0.15 31.58
N SER A 135 32.81 1.22 31.61
CA SER A 135 33.39 2.07 30.57
C SER A 135 34.24 1.38 29.49
N ASN A 136 34.20 1.89 28.24
CA ASN A 136 35.37 2.55 27.64
C ASN A 136 35.08 3.28 26.30
N GLY A 137 35.73 4.43 26.13
CA GLY A 137 35.49 5.41 25.05
C GLY A 137 36.21 5.16 23.74
N GLY A 138 35.86 5.99 22.75
CA GLY A 138 36.52 6.00 21.44
C GLY A 138 35.78 6.82 20.38
N THR A 139 35.83 8.15 20.48
CA THR A 139 35.53 9.06 19.35
C THR A 139 36.60 8.89 18.27
N PRO A 140 36.24 9.02 16.98
CA PRO A 140 37.10 9.86 16.13
C PRO A 140 36.32 10.86 15.30
N SER A 141 36.73 12.11 15.48
CA SER A 141 36.55 13.25 14.59
C SER A 141 37.46 13.18 13.36
N ASN A 142 37.00 13.81 12.26
CA ASN A 142 37.72 14.36 11.10
C ASN A 142 37.87 13.53 9.81
N LEU A 143 37.11 13.93 8.78
CA LEU A 143 37.70 14.13 7.44
C LEU A 143 37.03 15.29 6.67
N LYS A 144 37.76 16.40 6.62
CA LYS A 144 37.87 17.46 5.59
C LYS A 144 36.69 17.79 4.66
N ARG A 145 36.24 19.04 4.78
CA ARG A 145 35.71 19.87 3.68
C ARG A 145 36.73 19.93 2.52
N SER A 146 36.30 19.52 1.32
CA SER A 146 36.81 19.99 0.03
C SER A 146 35.61 20.27 -0.86
N GLY A 147 35.69 21.36 -1.63
CA GLY A 147 34.56 22.05 -2.23
C GLY A 147 33.82 21.32 -3.36
N GLY A 148 32.55 21.71 -3.51
CA GLY A 148 31.98 22.04 -4.82
C GLY A 148 31.61 20.90 -5.76
N VAL A 149 30.59 20.12 -5.41
CA VAL A 149 29.55 19.66 -6.36
C VAL A 149 28.23 19.66 -5.58
N PRO A 150 27.16 20.36 -6.01
CA PRO A 150 25.86 20.22 -5.36
C PRO A 150 25.32 18.84 -5.74
N VAL A 151 25.69 17.85 -4.94
CA VAL A 151 25.13 16.53 -5.10
C VAL A 151 23.71 16.60 -4.55
N VAL A 152 22.74 16.64 -5.46
CA VAL A 152 21.34 16.25 -5.19
C VAL A 152 21.36 14.75 -4.94
N LEU A 153 21.97 14.34 -3.83
CA LEU A 153 22.10 12.95 -3.41
C LEU A 153 20.82 12.61 -2.66
N GLY A 154 19.99 11.84 -3.36
CA GLY A 154 18.86 11.05 -2.89
C GLY A 154 18.40 11.30 -1.46
N LYS A 155 17.19 11.87 -1.33
CA LYS A 155 16.26 11.33 -0.34
C LYS A 155 16.09 9.85 -0.67
N LYS A 156 16.98 9.03 -0.12
CA LYS A 156 16.81 7.60 0.05
C LYS A 156 15.53 7.49 0.87
N ILE A 157 14.39 7.30 0.20
CA ILE A 157 13.14 6.97 0.89
C ILE A 157 13.51 5.73 1.70
N ARG A 158 13.65 5.90 3.01
CA ARG A 158 13.98 4.82 3.93
C ARG A 158 12.71 3.98 4.06
N TRP A 159 12.50 3.08 3.11
CA TRP A 159 11.41 2.08 3.14
C TRP A 159 11.51 1.15 4.36
N SER A 160 12.65 1.13 5.05
CA SER A 160 12.96 0.20 6.14
C SER A 160 12.24 0.45 7.47
N HIS A 161 11.37 1.46 7.58
CA HIS A 161 10.68 1.78 8.84
C HIS A 161 9.17 2.02 8.66
N PHE A 162 8.54 1.36 7.69
CA PHE A 162 7.08 1.16 7.80
C PHE A 162 6.80 0.07 8.84
N GLU A 163 7.24 0.35 10.06
CA GLU A 163 6.84 -0.36 11.24
C GLU A 163 5.34 -0.08 11.37
N ILE A 164 4.51 -1.13 11.34
CA ILE A 164 3.10 -1.00 11.76
C ILE A 164 3.13 -0.80 13.29
N GLN A 165 3.70 0.32 13.73
CA GLN A 165 3.71 0.77 15.10
C GLN A 165 2.49 1.66 15.28
N GLY A 166 1.38 1.05 15.68
CA GLY A 166 0.23 1.83 16.11
C GLY A 166 -1.09 1.15 15.81
N GLN A 167 -1.97 1.25 16.79
CA GLN A 167 -3.39 0.95 16.67
C GLN A 167 -3.98 1.77 15.51
N TRP A 168 -4.62 1.08 14.58
CA TRP A 168 -5.37 1.76 13.52
C TRP A 168 -6.54 2.50 14.17
N GLN A 169 -6.82 3.70 13.68
CA GLN A 169 -8.01 4.44 14.07
C GLN A 169 -9.11 4.31 13.03
N MET A 170 -10.33 4.63 13.43
CA MET A 170 -11.44 4.75 12.49
C MET A 170 -11.15 5.84 11.43
N PRO A 171 -11.28 5.54 10.12
CA PRO A 171 -11.06 6.52 9.06
C PRO A 171 -12.16 7.58 8.99
N LEU A 172 -13.33 7.26 9.57
CA LEU A 172 -14.48 8.14 9.67
C LEU A 172 -15.25 7.83 10.96
N LYS A 173 -15.58 8.86 11.74
CA LYS A 173 -16.47 8.72 12.89
C LYS A 173 -17.92 8.66 12.39
N GLY A 174 -18.53 7.48 12.45
CA GLY A 174 -19.87 7.23 11.95
C GLY A 174 -20.37 5.83 12.25
N TRP A 175 -21.55 5.52 11.75
CA TRP A 175 -22.21 4.23 11.98
C TRP A 175 -21.90 3.28 10.83
N ILE A 176 -21.46 2.06 11.13
CA ILE A 176 -21.28 1.04 10.11
C ILE A 176 -22.66 0.55 9.68
N THR A 177 -23.08 0.94 8.47
CA THR A 177 -24.39 0.58 7.89
C THR A 177 -24.34 -0.70 7.08
N SER A 178 -23.16 -1.05 6.57
CA SER A 178 -22.96 -2.33 5.89
C SER A 178 -21.62 -2.96 6.30
N PRO A 179 -21.62 -4.17 6.86
CA PRO A 179 -20.41 -4.87 7.21
C PRO A 179 -19.73 -5.50 5.98
N PHE A 180 -18.50 -5.97 6.19
CA PHE A 180 -17.75 -6.77 5.22
C PHE A 180 -18.36 -8.16 5.04
N GLY A 181 -18.29 -8.71 3.82
CA GLY A 181 -18.64 -10.09 3.54
C GLY A 181 -19.91 -10.29 2.70
N LYS A 182 -20.45 -11.52 2.72
CA LYS A 182 -21.63 -11.88 1.92
C LYS A 182 -22.89 -11.19 2.45
N ARG A 183 -23.65 -10.57 1.55
CA ARG A 183 -24.93 -9.91 1.85
C ARG A 183 -25.91 -10.10 0.70
N LYS A 184 -27.20 -9.80 0.93
CA LYS A 184 -28.18 -9.67 -0.15
C LYS A 184 -27.79 -8.47 -1.03
N SER A 185 -27.93 -8.62 -2.35
CA SER A 185 -27.58 -7.54 -3.26
C SER A 185 -28.43 -6.31 -3.02
N GLN A 186 -27.79 -5.14 -2.96
CA GLN A 186 -28.48 -3.86 -2.78
C GLN A 186 -29.11 -3.34 -4.09
N MET A 187 -28.72 -3.91 -5.24
CA MET A 187 -29.09 -3.44 -6.59
C MET A 187 -29.88 -4.47 -7.40
N GLY A 188 -30.25 -5.63 -6.83
CA GLY A 188 -30.95 -6.69 -7.56
C GLY A 188 -31.32 -7.92 -6.73
N THR A 189 -31.64 -9.02 -7.40
CA THR A 189 -31.94 -10.32 -6.80
C THR A 189 -30.68 -11.17 -6.70
N GLY A 190 -30.27 -11.56 -5.48
CA GLY A 190 -29.15 -12.49 -5.28
C GLY A 190 -28.31 -12.16 -4.05
N GLU A 191 -27.21 -12.90 -3.88
CA GLU A 191 -26.15 -12.60 -2.92
C GLU A 191 -25.01 -11.86 -3.62
N GLU A 192 -24.41 -10.89 -2.93
CA GLU A 192 -23.20 -10.21 -3.35
C GLU A 192 -22.17 -10.22 -2.21
N PHE A 193 -20.90 -10.09 -2.57
CA PHE A 193 -19.82 -9.96 -1.60
C PHE A 193 -19.42 -8.49 -1.49
N HIS A 194 -19.53 -7.94 -0.28
CA HIS A 194 -19.12 -6.58 0.04
C HIS A 194 -17.64 -6.56 0.47
N PRO A 195 -16.73 -5.97 -0.33
CA PRO A 195 -15.28 -6.04 -0.11
C PRO A 195 -14.77 -5.11 1.00
N GLY A 196 -15.64 -4.36 1.66
CA GLY A 196 -15.28 -3.41 2.70
C GLY A 196 -16.40 -3.20 3.71
N ILE A 197 -16.37 -2.06 4.38
CA ILE A 197 -17.42 -1.58 5.27
C ILE A 197 -17.95 -0.25 4.77
N ASP A 198 -19.25 -0.01 4.96
CA ASP A 198 -19.87 1.28 4.66
C ASP A 198 -20.12 2.02 5.96
N ILE A 199 -19.52 3.20 6.11
CA ILE A 199 -19.65 4.06 7.29
C ILE A 199 -20.49 5.28 6.91
N ALA A 200 -21.73 5.33 7.39
CA ALA A 200 -22.66 6.39 7.08
C ALA A 200 -22.34 7.69 7.82
N GLN A 201 -22.32 8.80 7.08
CA GLN A 201 -22.09 10.13 7.61
C GLN A 201 -22.50 11.22 6.60
N LYS A 202 -22.72 12.45 7.07
CA LYS A 202 -23.09 13.60 6.22
C LYS A 202 -22.02 13.89 5.17
N VAL A 203 -22.46 14.28 3.98
CA VAL A 203 -21.60 14.80 2.90
C VAL A 203 -20.71 15.92 3.43
N GLY A 204 -19.44 15.93 3.02
CA GLY A 204 -18.45 16.92 3.44
C GLY A 204 -17.73 16.59 4.74
N THR A 205 -18.14 15.54 5.46
CA THR A 205 -17.43 15.12 6.68
C THR A 205 -16.03 14.63 6.34
N VAL A 206 -15.05 15.02 7.15
CA VAL A 206 -13.64 14.68 6.92
C VAL A 206 -13.39 13.18 7.02
N VAL A 207 -12.60 12.66 6.08
CA VAL A 207 -12.09 11.29 6.08
C VAL A 207 -10.60 11.34 6.35
N MET A 208 -10.13 10.51 7.27
CA MET A 208 -8.76 10.51 7.76
C MET A 208 -8.05 9.20 7.44
N ALA A 209 -6.72 9.26 7.33
CA ALA A 209 -5.89 8.08 7.25
C ALA A 209 -5.92 7.30 8.61
N PRO A 210 -6.24 6.00 8.61
CA PRO A 210 -6.34 5.17 9.80
C PRO A 210 -4.96 4.79 10.37
N SER A 211 -3.92 4.86 9.54
CA SER A 211 -2.53 4.64 9.87
C SER A 211 -1.67 5.48 8.92
N ASP A 212 -0.37 5.56 9.18
CA ASP A 212 0.60 6.10 8.23
C ASP A 212 0.45 5.41 6.89
N GLY A 213 0.87 6.03 5.79
CA GLY A 213 0.65 5.49 4.45
C GLY A 213 1.32 6.28 3.34
N PHE A 214 1.41 5.64 2.18
CA PHE A 214 1.82 6.26 0.93
C PHE A 214 0.64 6.23 -0.04
N VAL A 215 0.30 7.38 -0.63
CA VAL A 215 -0.80 7.48 -1.60
C VAL A 215 -0.39 6.79 -2.89
N LEU A 216 -0.92 5.58 -3.12
CA LEU A 216 -0.68 4.81 -4.33
C LEU A 216 -1.39 5.43 -5.53
N GLN A 217 -2.66 5.80 -5.32
CA GLN A 217 -3.52 6.22 -6.40
C GLN A 217 -4.64 7.13 -5.89
N THR A 218 -5.02 8.10 -6.70
CA THR A 218 -6.25 8.87 -6.55
C THR A 218 -6.97 8.86 -7.88
N GLY A 219 -8.29 8.67 -7.90
CA GLY A 219 -8.97 8.54 -9.18
C GLY A 219 -10.48 8.62 -9.10
N PHE A 220 -11.11 8.34 -10.24
CA PHE A 220 -12.54 8.18 -10.37
C PHE A 220 -12.85 6.86 -11.07
N ALA A 221 -13.73 6.06 -10.48
CA ALA A 221 -14.28 4.85 -11.09
C ALA A 221 -15.81 4.87 -10.98
N SER A 222 -16.53 4.18 -11.88
CA SER A 222 -18.00 4.25 -11.90
C SER A 222 -18.63 3.65 -10.64
N ASP A 223 -18.03 2.56 -10.13
CA ASP A 223 -18.41 1.88 -8.90
C ASP A 223 -17.96 2.70 -7.68
N TYR A 224 -16.67 2.96 -7.53
CA TYR A 224 -16.11 3.64 -6.35
C TYR A 224 -16.36 5.15 -6.30
N GLY A 225 -16.74 5.79 -7.42
CA GLY A 225 -16.73 7.24 -7.53
C GLY A 225 -15.31 7.80 -7.38
N ARG A 226 -15.17 8.96 -6.74
CA ARG A 226 -13.85 9.47 -6.36
C ARG A 226 -13.29 8.61 -5.23
N TYR A 227 -12.03 8.22 -5.38
CA TYR A 227 -11.37 7.38 -4.41
C TYR A 227 -9.91 7.74 -4.16
N VAL A 228 -9.42 7.30 -3.01
CA VAL A 228 -8.01 7.30 -2.61
C VAL A 228 -7.61 5.88 -2.27
N MET A 229 -6.39 5.48 -2.65
CA MET A 229 -5.79 4.22 -2.23
C MET A 229 -4.46 4.50 -1.52
N LEU A 230 -4.32 3.98 -0.29
CA LEU A 230 -3.10 4.09 0.50
C LEU A 230 -2.40 2.74 0.62
N PHE A 231 -1.07 2.75 0.56
CA PHE A 231 -0.22 1.62 0.92
C PHE A 231 0.35 1.80 2.32
N HIS A 232 0.19 0.77 3.14
CA HIS A 232 0.58 0.74 4.55
C HIS A 232 1.74 -0.24 4.81
N GLY A 233 2.55 -0.56 3.80
CA GLY A 233 3.63 -1.54 3.96
C GLY A 233 3.13 -2.99 4.05
N MET A 234 4.06 -3.94 3.98
CA MET A 234 3.79 -5.39 4.12
C MET A 234 2.65 -5.92 3.24
N GLY A 235 2.41 -5.32 2.06
CA GLY A 235 1.31 -5.70 1.18
C GLY A 235 -0.09 -5.29 1.64
N LEU A 236 -0.22 -4.42 2.65
CA LEU A 236 -1.49 -3.90 3.14
C LEU A 236 -1.87 -2.60 2.41
N THR A 237 -3.09 -2.55 1.87
CA THR A 237 -3.63 -1.34 1.23
C THR A 237 -5.02 -1.03 1.75
N SER A 238 -5.36 0.25 1.84
CA SER A 238 -6.72 0.70 2.13
C SER A 238 -7.30 1.52 0.99
N ILE A 239 -8.60 1.42 0.78
CA ILE A 239 -9.35 2.13 -0.26
C ILE A 239 -10.45 2.95 0.39
N TYR A 240 -10.60 4.20 -0.04
CA TYR A 240 -11.61 5.14 0.43
C TYR A 240 -12.42 5.59 -0.78
N ALA A 241 -13.70 5.25 -0.82
CA ALA A 241 -14.55 5.49 -1.97
C ALA A 241 -15.78 6.34 -1.63
N HIS A 242 -16.50 6.71 -2.68
CA HIS A 242 -17.63 7.64 -2.67
C HIS A 242 -17.28 9.04 -2.16
N LEU A 243 -16.03 9.47 -2.34
CA LEU A 243 -15.53 10.74 -1.79
C LEU A 243 -16.15 11.97 -2.48
N GLY A 244 -16.48 12.97 -1.67
CA GLY A 244 -16.93 14.27 -2.15
C GLY A 244 -15.78 15.06 -2.75
N LYS A 245 -14.64 15.03 -2.07
CA LYS A 245 -13.38 15.69 -2.42
C LYS A 245 -12.21 14.79 -2.03
N VAL A 246 -11.12 14.88 -2.80
CA VAL A 246 -9.83 14.27 -2.49
C VAL A 246 -8.85 15.39 -2.14
N ASP A 247 -8.17 15.28 -0.99
CA ASP A 247 -7.29 16.32 -0.45
C ASP A 247 -5.80 15.97 -0.54
N VAL A 248 -5.47 14.76 -1.04
CA VAL A 248 -4.10 14.25 -1.21
C VAL A 248 -3.78 13.91 -2.66
N ARG A 249 -2.50 13.73 -2.98
CA ARG A 249 -2.03 13.42 -4.35
C ARG A 249 -1.24 12.12 -4.41
N GLU A 250 -1.24 11.48 -5.57
CA GLU A 250 -0.40 10.30 -5.83
C GLU A 250 1.08 10.60 -5.53
N GLY A 251 1.74 9.69 -4.81
CA GLY A 251 3.12 9.87 -4.38
C GLY A 251 3.31 10.60 -3.05
N GLU A 252 2.23 11.08 -2.42
CA GLU A 252 2.27 11.77 -1.14
C GLU A 252 2.39 10.77 0.03
N MET A 253 3.13 11.16 1.06
CA MET A 253 3.15 10.46 2.35
C MET A 253 2.10 11.06 3.26
N VAL A 254 1.29 10.21 3.88
CA VAL A 254 0.27 10.61 4.86
C VAL A 254 0.57 9.92 6.19
N HIS A 255 0.28 10.62 7.28
CA HIS A 255 0.37 10.07 8.63
C HIS A 255 -1.01 9.75 9.19
N ARG A 256 -1.09 8.87 10.18
CA ARG A 256 -2.32 8.57 10.93
C ARG A 256 -3.00 9.88 11.35
N GLY A 257 -4.29 10.02 11.01
CA GLY A 257 -5.08 11.22 11.31
C GLY A 257 -5.00 12.34 10.28
N ASN A 258 -4.13 12.25 9.26
CA ASN A 258 -4.15 13.22 8.17
C ASN A 258 -5.45 13.12 7.39
N ILE A 259 -5.99 14.28 7.00
CA ILE A 259 -7.18 14.39 6.17
C ILE A 259 -6.80 13.98 4.75
N ILE A 260 -7.54 13.03 4.19
CA ILE A 260 -7.31 12.52 2.83
C ILE A 260 -8.44 12.90 1.87
N GLY A 261 -9.58 13.34 2.40
CA GLY A 261 -10.73 13.78 1.63
C GLY A 261 -11.95 14.00 2.50
N THR A 262 -13.11 14.04 1.85
CA THR A 262 -14.40 14.17 2.53
C THR A 262 -15.41 13.16 2.02
N VAL A 263 -16.38 12.79 2.86
CA VAL A 263 -17.55 11.98 2.47
C VAL A 263 -18.31 12.67 1.34
N GLY A 264 -18.82 11.89 0.40
CA GLY A 264 -19.55 12.39 -0.75
C GLY A 264 -20.73 11.51 -1.16
N LEU A 265 -21.06 11.63 -2.45
CA LEU A 265 -22.15 10.96 -3.14
C LEU A 265 -21.73 10.56 -4.57
N SER A 266 -20.44 10.36 -4.79
CA SER A 266 -19.92 10.04 -6.13
C SER A 266 -19.93 8.54 -6.40
N GLY A 267 -20.06 8.14 -7.66
CA GLY A 267 -20.06 6.72 -8.05
C GLY A 267 -21.39 6.04 -7.76
N MET A 268 -21.36 4.72 -7.58
CA MET A 268 -22.56 3.92 -7.36
C MET A 268 -22.85 3.82 -5.87
N THR A 269 -23.74 4.68 -5.38
CA THR A 269 -24.06 4.78 -3.95
C THR A 269 -25.56 5.03 -3.72
N ASN A 270 -26.10 4.46 -2.63
CA ASN A 270 -27.51 4.63 -2.21
C ASN A 270 -27.70 5.81 -1.23
N GLY A 271 -26.62 6.50 -0.83
CA GLY A 271 -26.68 7.62 0.11
C GLY A 271 -25.32 8.02 0.66
N PRO A 272 -25.23 9.11 1.44
CA PRO A 272 -23.95 9.62 1.95
C PRO A 272 -23.26 8.62 2.89
N HIS A 273 -22.13 8.06 2.45
CA HIS A 273 -21.29 7.18 3.25
C HIS A 273 -19.85 7.16 2.72
N LEU A 274 -18.93 6.66 3.54
CA LEU A 274 -17.61 6.21 3.12
C LEU A 274 -17.66 4.70 2.92
N HIS A 275 -17.31 4.24 1.71
CA HIS A 275 -16.96 2.84 1.50
C HIS A 275 -15.47 2.67 1.78
N PHE A 276 -15.14 1.88 2.79
CA PHE A 276 -13.78 1.64 3.25
C PHE A 276 -13.40 0.18 3.09
N GLU A 277 -12.35 -0.08 2.31
CA GLU A 277 -11.79 -1.42 2.18
C GLU A 277 -10.41 -1.52 2.80
N LEU A 278 -10.09 -2.71 3.29
CA LEU A 278 -8.74 -3.12 3.64
C LEU A 278 -8.38 -4.35 2.82
N ARG A 279 -7.21 -4.34 2.18
CA ARG A 279 -6.75 -5.45 1.35
C ARG A 279 -5.34 -5.88 1.74
N LYS A 280 -5.12 -7.19 1.78
CA LYS A 280 -3.79 -7.80 1.97
C LYS A 280 -3.39 -8.52 0.69
N PHE A 281 -2.27 -8.10 0.09
CA PHE A 281 -1.79 -8.57 -1.21
C PHE A 281 -2.89 -8.53 -2.28
N GLY A 282 -3.68 -7.46 -2.28
CA GLY A 282 -4.78 -7.22 -3.23
C GLY A 282 -6.10 -7.95 -2.92
N LYS A 283 -6.14 -8.84 -1.92
CA LYS A 283 -7.37 -9.53 -1.49
C LYS A 283 -8.08 -8.76 -0.37
N PRO A 284 -9.39 -8.50 -0.49
CA PRO A 284 -10.18 -7.91 0.59
C PRO A 284 -10.13 -8.74 1.87
N ILE A 285 -9.97 -8.06 3.00
CA ILE A 285 -10.01 -8.62 4.36
C ILE A 285 -10.94 -7.76 5.22
N ASP A 286 -11.46 -8.34 6.30
CA ASP A 286 -12.34 -7.62 7.22
C ASP A 286 -11.59 -6.45 7.89
N PRO A 287 -11.99 -5.18 7.63
CA PRO A 287 -11.31 -4.03 8.20
C PRO A 287 -11.55 -3.90 9.72
N ILE A 288 -12.65 -4.44 10.25
CA ILE A 288 -13.02 -4.28 11.66
C ILE A 288 -11.97 -4.87 12.59
N ALA A 289 -11.36 -6.00 12.22
CA ALA A 289 -10.31 -6.63 13.02
C ALA A 289 -9.09 -5.71 13.24
N PHE A 290 -8.85 -4.75 12.35
CA PHE A 290 -7.75 -3.78 12.45
C PHE A 290 -8.19 -2.52 13.20
N LEU A 291 -9.43 -2.08 12.99
CA LEU A 291 -9.99 -0.86 13.56
C LEU A 291 -10.49 -1.03 15.01
N ALA A 292 -10.74 -2.26 15.47
CA ALA A 292 -11.38 -2.56 16.75
C ALA A 292 -10.56 -2.23 18.00
N SER A 293 -9.30 -1.81 17.89
CA SER A 293 -8.52 -1.37 19.07
C SER A 293 -9.02 -0.06 19.68
N GLU A 294 -9.93 0.68 19.02
CA GLU A 294 -10.46 1.96 19.51
C GLU A 294 -11.94 1.86 19.98
N VAL A 295 -12.66 0.79 19.62
CA VAL A 295 -14.11 0.65 19.91
C VAL A 295 -14.39 0.14 21.33
N LEU A 296 -13.38 -0.37 22.05
CA LEU A 296 -13.53 -0.95 23.40
C LEU A 296 -13.08 -0.04 24.54
N THR A 297 -12.80 1.25 24.29
CA THR A 297 -12.24 2.17 25.30
C THR A 297 -13.07 3.42 25.58
N GLU A 298 -14.35 3.45 25.24
CA GLU A 298 -15.29 4.49 25.72
C GLU A 298 -16.47 3.89 26.49
#